data_AF-A0ABD5LRP8-F1
#
_entry.id   AF-A0ABD5LRP8-F1
#
_cell.length_a   1.000
_cell.length_b   1.000
_cell.length_c   1.000
_cell.angle_alpha   90.00
_cell.angle_beta   90.00
_cell.angle_gamma   90.00
#
_symmetry.space_group_name_H-M   'P 1'
#
loop_
_entity.id
_entity.type
_entity.pdbx_description
1 polymer ?
#
loop_
_entity_poly.entity_id
_entity_poly.type
_entity_poly.pdbx_seq_one_letter_code
_entity_poly.pdbx_strand_id
1 'polypeptide(L)'
;MPGMPVTLKAHWHVCPMIDPGPRPHIGGPVVSTQQNFVTVEGVPVATIGDSLLCTGVPTTSDKITGGSSIAKIEGKRIARIGDSCAHGGRLVQGVPWITFD
;
A
#
# COMPACT_ATOMS: atom_id res chain seq x y z
N MET A 1 -10.71 11.92 12.48
CA MET A 1 -9.77 10.92 13.02
C MET A 1 -8.37 11.52 12.93
N PRO A 2 -7.44 11.22 13.84
CA PRO A 2 -6.05 11.62 13.66
C PRO A 2 -5.54 11.07 12.33
N GLY A 3 -4.74 11.86 11.62
CA GLY A 3 -4.21 11.46 10.31
C GLY A 3 -3.29 10.25 10.44
N MET A 4 -3.29 9.40 9.41
CA MET A 4 -2.41 8.24 9.31
C MET A 4 -1.19 8.54 8.43
N PRO A 5 0.01 8.06 8.80
CA PRO A 5 1.23 8.24 8.03
C PRO A 5 1.12 7.75 6.59
N VAL A 6 1.61 8.56 5.64
CA VAL A 6 1.59 8.25 4.20
C VAL A 6 2.52 7.11 3.85
N THR A 7 2.02 6.16 3.06
CA THR A 7 2.81 5.05 2.51
C THR A 7 3.53 5.50 1.24
N LEU A 8 4.80 5.10 1.10
CA LEU A 8 5.62 5.36 -0.08
C LEU A 8 5.89 4.06 -0.85
N LYS A 9 6.43 4.18 -2.06
CA LYS A 9 7.08 3.06 -2.74
C LYS A 9 8.10 2.40 -1.79
N ALA A 10 8.25 1.07 -1.88
CA ALA A 10 9.07 0.24 -1.00
C ALA A 10 8.59 0.06 0.45
N HIS A 11 7.54 0.74 0.90
CA HIS A 11 6.90 0.45 2.19
C HIS A 11 6.09 -0.84 2.13
N TRP A 12 6.01 -1.51 3.27
CA TRP A 12 5.50 -2.88 3.38
C TRP A 12 4.02 -2.97 3.74
N HIS A 13 3.39 -4.04 3.27
CA HIS A 13 2.10 -4.52 3.75
C HIS A 13 2.27 -5.89 4.44
N VAL A 14 1.27 -6.26 5.23
CA VAL A 14 1.08 -7.62 5.73
C VAL A 14 -0.10 -8.27 5.01
N CYS A 15 0.01 -9.55 4.69
CA CYS A 15 -1.02 -10.30 3.96
C CYS A 15 -1.48 -11.52 4.79
N PRO A 16 -2.78 -11.62 5.14
CA PRO A 16 -3.32 -12.74 5.91
C PRO A 16 -3.81 -13.91 5.06
N MET A 17 -3.79 -13.77 3.72
CA MET A 17 -4.37 -14.75 2.79
C MET A 17 -3.60 -16.08 2.79
N ILE A 18 -4.30 -17.19 2.56
CA ILE A 18 -3.75 -18.56 2.57
C ILE A 18 -4.29 -19.35 1.35
N ASP A 19 -4.46 -18.74 0.18
CA ASP A 19 -5.15 -19.34 -0.98
C ASP A 19 -4.20 -19.49 -2.18
N PRO A 20 -3.93 -20.69 -2.74
CA PRO A 20 -4.69 -21.95 -2.60
C PRO A 20 -4.31 -22.81 -1.38
N GLY A 21 -3.46 -22.30 -0.49
CA GLY A 21 -3.05 -22.99 0.74
C GLY A 21 -2.12 -24.18 0.49
N PRO A 22 -1.59 -24.81 1.55
CA PRO A 22 -1.73 -24.47 2.97
C PRO A 22 -0.75 -23.38 3.44
N ARG A 23 0.09 -22.84 2.55
CA ARG A 23 1.11 -21.84 2.90
C ARG A 23 0.49 -20.44 2.99
N PRO A 24 0.69 -19.71 4.10
CA PRO A 24 0.29 -18.31 4.17
C PRO A 24 1.03 -17.45 3.16
N HIS A 25 0.39 -16.37 2.74
CA HIS A 25 1.04 -15.33 1.97
C HIS A 25 2.07 -14.60 2.83
N ILE A 26 3.08 -14.03 2.19
CA ILE A 26 4.05 -13.14 2.81
C ILE A 26 3.89 -11.77 2.14
N GLY A 27 3.40 -10.81 2.92
CA GLY A 27 3.28 -9.43 2.48
C GLY A 27 4.65 -8.81 2.18
N GLY A 28 4.69 -7.94 1.19
CA GLY A 28 5.90 -7.33 0.66
C GLY A 28 5.73 -5.84 0.37
N PRO A 29 6.75 -5.21 -0.21
CA PRO A 29 6.77 -3.78 -0.46
C PRO A 29 5.82 -3.35 -1.59
N VAL A 30 5.45 -2.07 -1.63
CA VAL A 30 4.92 -1.40 -2.82
C VAL A 30 6.00 -1.42 -3.89
N VAL A 31 5.80 -2.16 -4.98
CA VAL A 31 6.78 -2.36 -6.05
C VAL A 31 6.55 -1.44 -7.25
N SER A 32 5.30 -1.08 -7.52
CA SER A 32 4.94 -0.22 -8.65
C SER A 32 3.89 0.79 -8.21
N THR A 33 4.21 2.06 -8.42
CA THR A 33 3.30 3.18 -8.21
C THR A 33 2.74 3.65 -9.55
N GLN A 34 1.48 4.06 -9.56
CA GLN A 34 0.81 4.57 -10.76
C GLN A 34 1.18 6.02 -11.08
N GLN A 35 1.98 6.65 -10.21
CA GLN A 35 2.52 8.00 -10.36
C GLN A 35 3.99 8.01 -9.87
N ASN A 36 4.81 8.94 -10.35
CA ASN A 36 6.22 9.08 -9.95
C ASN A 36 6.69 10.52 -9.67
N PHE A 37 5.78 11.51 -9.68
CA PHE A 37 6.13 12.94 -9.57
C PHE A 37 5.87 13.53 -8.18
N VAL A 38 4.89 13.00 -7.43
CA VAL A 38 4.72 13.36 -6.01
C VAL A 38 5.60 12.44 -5.19
N THR A 39 6.67 13.00 -4.64
CA THR A 39 7.71 12.25 -3.94
C THR A 39 7.99 12.82 -2.56
N VAL A 40 8.52 11.96 -1.69
CA VAL A 40 9.06 12.31 -0.38
C VAL A 40 10.50 11.79 -0.37
N GLU A 41 11.48 12.68 -0.23
CA GLU A 41 12.91 12.34 -0.36
C GLU A 41 13.22 11.58 -1.68
N GLY A 42 12.55 11.94 -2.78
CA GLY A 42 12.69 11.28 -4.07
C GLY A 42 11.97 9.92 -4.22
N VAL A 43 11.27 9.45 -3.18
CA VAL A 43 10.48 8.22 -3.22
C VAL A 43 9.01 8.52 -3.51
N PRO A 44 8.38 7.91 -4.53
CA PRO A 44 6.98 8.17 -4.87
C PRO A 44 5.98 7.84 -3.75
N VAL A 45 4.99 8.71 -3.57
CA VAL A 45 3.84 8.47 -2.69
C VAL A 45 2.93 7.40 -3.28
N ALA A 46 2.52 6.43 -2.47
CA ALA A 46 1.63 5.36 -2.91
C ALA A 46 0.16 5.82 -2.97
N THR A 47 -0.58 5.27 -3.93
CA THR A 47 -2.01 5.54 -4.14
C THR A 47 -2.80 4.24 -4.36
N ILE A 48 -4.13 4.33 -4.27
CA ILE A 48 -5.00 3.19 -4.63
C ILE A 48 -4.67 2.67 -6.04
N GLY A 49 -4.59 1.34 -6.15
CA GLY A 49 -4.28 0.63 -7.39
C GLY A 49 -2.79 0.36 -7.61
N ASP A 50 -1.91 0.95 -6.80
CA ASP A 50 -0.49 0.61 -6.76
C ASP A 50 -0.31 -0.87 -6.41
N SER A 51 0.75 -1.45 -6.96
CA SER A 51 1.00 -2.88 -6.85
C SER A 51 2.01 -3.16 -5.75
N LEU A 52 1.71 -4.18 -4.96
CA LEU A 52 2.50 -4.69 -3.86
C LEU A 52 3.05 -6.06 -4.24
N LEU A 53 4.26 -6.37 -3.80
CA LEU A 53 4.74 -7.75 -3.83
C LEU A 53 4.02 -8.54 -2.73
N CYS A 54 3.41 -9.67 -3.08
CA CYS A 54 2.83 -10.60 -2.12
C CYS A 54 3.19 -12.01 -2.58
N THR A 55 3.98 -12.76 -1.80
CA THR A 55 4.41 -14.10 -2.18
C THR A 55 3.63 -15.17 -1.41
N GLY A 56 3.82 -16.44 -1.76
CA GLY A 56 3.17 -17.59 -1.10
C GLY A 56 2.45 -18.51 -2.08
N VAL A 57 2.10 -18.02 -3.28
CA VAL A 57 1.27 -18.68 -4.32
C VAL A 57 1.70 -18.22 -5.73
N PRO A 58 1.12 -18.71 -6.86
CA PRO A 58 1.61 -18.36 -8.20
C PRO A 58 1.52 -16.86 -8.53
N THR A 59 0.53 -16.16 -7.95
CA THR A 59 0.37 -14.72 -8.12
C THR A 59 1.23 -13.98 -7.10
N THR A 60 2.23 -13.25 -7.58
CA THR A 60 3.17 -12.49 -6.74
C THR A 60 2.72 -11.05 -6.45
N SER A 61 1.50 -10.68 -6.83
CA SER A 61 1.04 -9.29 -6.87
C SER A 61 -0.24 -9.11 -6.06
N ASP A 62 -0.24 -8.13 -5.16
CA ASP A 62 -1.41 -7.60 -4.46
C ASP A 62 -1.60 -6.11 -4.86
N LYS A 63 -2.73 -5.50 -4.51
CA LYS A 63 -3.03 -4.09 -4.80
C LYS A 63 -3.53 -3.33 -3.60
N ILE A 64 -3.17 -2.05 -3.51
CA ILE A 64 -3.75 -1.14 -2.53
C ILE A 64 -5.20 -0.83 -2.92
N THR A 65 -6.14 -1.06 -1.99
CA THR A 65 -7.58 -0.82 -2.19
C THR A 65 -8.13 0.28 -1.28
N GLY A 66 -7.44 0.59 -0.18
CA GLY A 66 -7.78 1.68 0.75
C GLY A 66 -6.94 2.95 0.52
N GLY A 67 -7.45 4.09 0.98
CA GLY A 67 -6.79 5.40 0.86
C GLY A 67 -7.58 6.50 1.56
N SER A 68 -6.93 7.65 1.80
CA SER A 68 -7.53 8.87 2.39
C SER A 68 -8.83 9.29 1.71
N SER A 69 -9.83 9.74 2.47
CA SER A 69 -11.11 10.12 1.87
C SER A 69 -11.05 11.44 1.09
N ILE A 70 -10.12 12.33 1.46
CA ILE A 70 -10.01 13.67 0.86
C ILE A 70 -8.79 13.83 -0.05
N ALA A 71 -7.64 13.27 0.34
CA ALA A 71 -6.36 13.56 -0.30
C ALA A 71 -6.13 12.65 -1.50
N LYS A 72 -5.90 13.25 -2.66
CA LYS A 72 -5.80 12.56 -3.94
C LYS A 72 -4.62 13.07 -4.77
N ILE A 73 -3.98 12.16 -5.49
CA ILE A 73 -3.00 12.45 -6.54
C ILE A 73 -3.61 11.95 -7.84
N GLU A 74 -3.84 12.85 -8.80
CA GLU A 74 -4.53 12.54 -10.07
C GLU A 74 -5.85 11.79 -9.87
N GLY A 75 -6.64 12.20 -8.87
CA GLY A 75 -7.93 11.59 -8.54
C GLY A 75 -7.84 10.26 -7.77
N LYS A 76 -6.65 9.70 -7.57
CA LYS A 76 -6.44 8.46 -6.78
C LYS A 76 -6.13 8.80 -5.34
N ARG A 77 -6.83 8.16 -4.41
CA ARG A 77 -6.67 8.40 -2.97
C ARG A 77 -5.27 8.00 -2.51
N ILE A 78 -4.65 8.83 -1.67
CA ILE A 78 -3.33 8.59 -1.09
C ILE A 78 -3.40 7.42 -0.11
N ALA A 79 -2.46 6.50 -0.21
CA ALA A 79 -2.35 5.33 0.65
C ALA A 79 -1.58 5.65 1.95
N ARG A 80 -2.00 5.04 3.06
CA ARG A 80 -1.49 5.30 4.41
C ARG A 80 -1.42 4.01 5.21
N ILE A 81 -0.75 4.07 6.35
CA ILE A 81 -0.78 2.97 7.33
C ILE A 81 -2.24 2.61 7.65
N GLY A 82 -2.53 1.31 7.60
CA GLY A 82 -3.85 0.74 7.91
C GLY A 82 -4.79 0.63 6.72
N ASP A 83 -4.50 1.28 5.58
CA ASP A 83 -5.30 1.13 4.37
C ASP A 83 -5.23 -0.31 3.83
N SER A 84 -6.36 -0.79 3.30
CA SER A 84 -6.56 -2.18 2.89
C SER A 84 -5.82 -2.53 1.59
N CYS A 85 -5.50 -3.81 1.45
CA CYS A 85 -4.99 -4.44 0.24
C CYS A 85 -5.98 -5.49 -0.29
N ALA A 86 -5.85 -5.91 -1.55
CA ALA A 86 -6.82 -6.79 -2.21
C ALA A 86 -6.83 -8.20 -1.61
N HIS A 87 -5.69 -8.70 -1.12
CA HIS A 87 -5.61 -9.97 -0.40
C HIS A 87 -6.06 -9.89 1.08
N GLY A 88 -6.84 -8.86 1.44
CA GLY A 88 -7.30 -8.63 2.82
C GLY A 88 -6.23 -8.09 3.77
N GLY A 89 -5.03 -7.84 3.24
CA GLY A 89 -3.90 -7.26 3.95
C GLY A 89 -4.06 -5.77 4.27
N ARG A 90 -3.05 -5.22 4.94
CA ARG A 90 -2.95 -3.79 5.25
C ARG A 90 -1.53 -3.26 5.13
N LEU A 91 -1.40 -1.99 4.77
CA LEU A 91 -0.13 -1.26 4.81
C LEU A 91 0.31 -1.04 6.25
N VAL A 92 1.58 -1.31 6.55
CA VAL A 92 2.14 -1.25 7.92
C VAL A 92 3.29 -0.25 8.07
N GLN A 93 3.63 0.44 6.98
CA GLN A 93 4.71 1.44 6.99
C GLN A 93 4.29 2.74 6.31
N GLY A 94 4.76 3.85 6.87
CA GLY A 94 4.47 5.19 6.41
C GLY A 94 5.43 6.22 6.99
N VAL A 95 5.53 7.38 6.34
CA VAL A 95 6.34 8.50 6.81
C VAL A 95 5.59 9.27 7.90
N PRO A 96 6.15 9.40 9.12
CA PRO A 96 5.38 9.81 10.30
C PRO A 96 4.92 11.27 10.28
N TRP A 97 5.60 12.14 9.52
CA TRP A 97 5.34 13.59 9.51
C TRP A 97 4.36 14.04 8.41
N ILE A 98 4.00 13.15 7.48
CA ILE A 98 2.98 13.42 6.46
C ILE A 98 1.80 12.51 6.75
N THR A 99 0.67 13.10 7.13
CA THR A 99 -0.51 12.34 7.54
C THR A 99 -1.78 12.83 6.84
N PHE A 100 -2.71 11.92 6.57
CA PHE A 100 -4.04 12.23 6.02
C PHE A 100 -5.14 11.40 6.71
N ASP A 101 -6.38 11.88 6.64
CA ASP A 101 -7.60 11.35 7.28
C ASP A 101 -7.93 9.91 6.93
#